data_AF-A0A1F9U1T2-F1
#
_entry.id   AF-A0A1F9U1T2-F1
#
_cell.length_a   1.000
_cell.length_b   1.000
_cell.length_c   1.000
_cell.angle_alpha   90.00
_cell.angle_beta   90.00
_cell.angle_gamma   90.00
#
_symmetry.space_group_name_H-M   'P 1'
#
loop_
_entity.id
_entity.type
_entity.pdbx_description
1 polymer ?
#
loop_
_entity_poly.entity_id
_entity_poly.type
_entity_poly.pdbx_seq_one_letter_code
_entity_poly.pdbx_strand_id
1 'polypeptide(L)'
;MEETTVKKKYVVSYNRETCTGALKCMGIHPELWKKDSDNKAVLRNGAQSSHDPKLFTRVIDENELKSYKESALICPVYAIDVLDFDTAKSVLNINPTKEKDKDNVPVIRAHYDSRKEWQMDPKGFFTVKIFPEEQMIRARYYGEDHALKFVIEGSNSEEIYNTIMREKLVSTFQHAAYVGNELMKAEIAMKKNLPYVQDDPLP
;
A
#
# COMPACT_ATOMS: atom_id res chain seq x y z
N MET A 1 21.35 -18.61 42.67
CA MET A 1 21.46 -17.20 42.25
C MET A 1 20.78 -17.14 40.90
N GLU A 2 19.55 -16.63 40.84
CA GLU A 2 18.88 -16.38 39.56
C GLU A 2 19.64 -15.26 38.85
N GLU A 3 20.23 -15.57 37.70
CA GLU A 3 20.66 -14.54 36.76
C GLU A 3 19.41 -13.78 36.33
N THR A 4 19.21 -12.60 36.91
CA THR A 4 18.27 -11.60 36.42
C THR A 4 18.77 -11.13 35.06
N THR A 5 18.40 -11.86 34.00
CA THR A 5 18.59 -11.41 32.62
C THR A 5 17.90 -10.06 32.48
N VAL A 6 18.67 -8.98 32.42
CA VAL A 6 18.16 -7.63 32.23
C VAL A 6 17.46 -7.61 30.88
N LYS A 7 16.12 -7.56 30.89
CA LYS A 7 15.34 -7.50 29.67
C LYS A 7 15.69 -6.21 28.93
N LYS A 8 16.17 -6.35 27.70
CA LYS A 8 16.51 -5.22 26.84
C LYS A 8 15.28 -4.35 26.60
N LYS A 9 15.46 -3.04 26.66
CA LYS A 9 14.40 -2.05 26.47
C LYS A 9 14.62 -1.24 25.21
N TYR A 10 13.54 -0.71 24.68
CA TYR A 10 13.53 0.17 23.51
C TYR A 10 12.61 1.35 23.74
N VAL A 11 12.79 2.40 22.96
CA VAL A 11 11.91 3.57 22.93
C VAL A 11 11.27 3.67 21.56
N VAL A 12 9.95 3.54 21.50
CA VAL A 12 9.18 3.93 20.33
C VAL A 12 9.10 5.44 20.32
N SER A 13 9.48 6.07 19.21
CA SER A 13 9.37 7.51 19.00
C SER A 13 8.43 7.77 17.83
N TYR A 14 7.41 8.60 18.03
CA TYR A 14 6.44 8.97 17.02
C TYR A 14 6.40 10.49 16.86
N ASN A 15 6.71 10.99 15.66
CA ASN A 15 6.60 12.40 15.30
C ASN A 15 5.24 12.68 14.67
N ARG A 16 4.38 13.41 15.39
CA ARG A 16 3.03 13.71 14.92
C ARG A 16 3.02 14.67 13.73
N GLU A 17 3.94 15.63 13.67
CA GLU A 17 4.00 16.59 12.56
C GLU A 17 4.39 15.93 11.24
N THR A 18 5.31 14.96 11.28
CA THR A 18 5.73 14.20 10.10
C THR A 18 4.62 13.26 9.59
N CYS A 19 3.71 12.82 10.45
CA CYS A 19 2.65 11.89 10.07
C CYS A 19 1.75 12.46 8.97
N THR A 20 1.58 11.75 7.86
CA THR A 20 0.71 12.18 6.73
C THR A 20 -0.72 11.63 6.79
N GLY A 21 -1.06 10.82 7.81
CA GLY A 21 -2.38 10.21 7.92
C GLY A 21 -2.63 9.02 6.98
N ALA A 22 -1.57 8.37 6.48
CA ALA A 22 -1.69 7.13 5.71
C ALA A 22 -2.21 5.94 6.54
N LEU A 23 -2.07 6.01 7.87
CA LEU A 23 -2.63 5.08 8.87
C LEU A 23 -2.31 3.59 8.66
N LYS A 24 -1.27 3.26 7.90
CA LYS A 24 -0.81 1.88 7.68
C LYS A 24 -0.45 1.18 9.00
N CYS A 25 0.17 1.89 9.93
CA CYS A 25 0.49 1.38 11.27
C CYS A 25 -0.76 0.91 12.03
N MET A 26 -1.87 1.64 11.96
CA MET A 26 -3.15 1.23 12.54
C MET A 26 -3.77 0.05 11.79
N GLY A 27 -3.57 -0.04 10.47
CA GLY A 27 -4.06 -1.15 9.66
C GLY A 27 -3.42 -2.49 10.02
N ILE A 28 -2.14 -2.50 10.40
CA ILE A 28 -1.41 -3.73 10.78
C ILE A 28 -1.42 -3.99 12.30
N HIS A 29 -1.44 -2.94 13.11
CA HIS A 29 -1.38 -3.00 14.58
C HIS A 29 -2.38 -2.04 15.25
N PRO A 30 -3.70 -2.27 15.14
CA PRO A 30 -4.73 -1.42 15.75
C PRO A 30 -4.70 -1.43 17.30
N GLU A 31 -4.05 -2.42 17.90
CA GLU A 31 -3.78 -2.54 19.34
C GLU A 31 -2.69 -1.58 19.82
N LEU A 32 -1.81 -1.11 18.92
CA LEU A 32 -0.71 -0.18 19.22
C LEU A 32 -1.01 1.26 18.81
N TRP A 33 -1.86 1.43 17.79
CA TRP A 33 -2.17 2.72 17.20
C TRP A 33 -3.67 2.99 17.17
N LYS A 34 -4.06 4.26 17.25
CA LYS A 34 -5.41 4.72 16.93
C LYS A 34 -5.35 5.95 16.03
N LYS A 35 -6.50 6.34 15.50
CA LYS A 35 -6.66 7.56 14.70
C LYS A 35 -7.28 8.68 15.56
N ASP A 36 -6.82 9.92 15.40
CA ASP A 36 -7.45 11.11 15.98
C ASP A 36 -8.40 11.83 15.00
N SER A 37 -8.97 12.96 15.43
CA SER A 37 -9.88 13.78 14.61
C SER A 37 -9.21 14.39 13.37
N ASP A 38 -7.89 14.60 13.41
CA ASP A 38 -7.13 15.22 12.33
C ASP A 38 -6.59 14.17 11.34
N ASN A 39 -7.11 12.93 11.43
CA ASN A 39 -6.67 11.79 10.63
C ASN A 39 -5.18 11.44 10.84
N LYS A 40 -4.60 11.77 12.01
CA LYS A 40 -3.23 11.38 12.38
C LYS A 40 -3.24 10.12 13.22
N ALA A 41 -2.13 9.39 13.18
CA ALA A 41 -1.92 8.27 14.08
C ALA A 41 -1.69 8.79 15.51
N VAL A 42 -2.05 7.97 16.50
CA VAL A 42 -1.79 8.21 17.92
C VAL A 42 -1.21 6.94 18.50
N LEU A 43 -0.02 7.06 19.11
CA LEU A 43 0.64 5.98 19.84
C LEU A 43 -0.14 5.67 21.12
N ARG A 44 -0.70 4.47 21.22
CA ARG A 44 -1.40 4.03 22.45
C ARG A 44 -0.40 3.87 23.58
N ASN A 45 -0.79 4.34 24.77
CA ASN A 45 0.06 4.35 25.97
C ASN A 45 1.38 5.12 25.79
N GLY A 46 1.48 5.98 24.76
CA GLY A 46 2.59 6.90 24.58
C GLY A 46 2.35 8.20 25.35
N ALA A 47 3.43 8.82 25.78
CA ALA A 47 3.44 10.15 26.40
C ALA A 47 4.14 11.14 25.49
N GLN A 48 3.66 12.39 25.46
CA GLN A 48 4.37 13.47 24.77
C GLN A 48 5.75 13.65 25.43
N SER A 49 6.79 13.75 24.60
CA SER A 49 8.15 13.98 25.07
C SER A 49 8.24 15.34 25.74
N SER A 50 8.95 15.41 26.87
CA SER A 50 9.24 16.68 27.55
C SER A 50 10.29 17.51 26.82
N HIS A 51 11.03 16.92 25.87
CA HIS A 51 12.15 17.56 25.17
C HIS A 51 11.72 18.11 23.80
N ASP A 52 10.73 17.47 23.16
CA ASP A 52 10.18 17.90 21.89
C ASP A 52 8.66 17.65 21.89
N PRO A 53 7.82 18.70 21.89
CA PRO A 53 6.37 18.54 21.91
C PRO A 53 5.82 17.84 20.66
N LYS A 54 6.62 17.69 19.60
CA LYS A 54 6.22 16.99 18.37
C LYS A 54 6.32 15.47 18.52
N LEU A 55 7.13 15.01 19.49
CA LEU A 55 7.42 13.60 19.70
C LEU A 55 6.52 13.02 20.79
N PHE A 56 6.00 11.84 20.52
CA PHE A 56 5.33 10.98 21.49
C PHE A 56 6.17 9.72 21.64
N THR A 57 6.45 9.33 22.87
CA THR A 57 7.36 8.23 23.17
C THR A 57 6.71 7.19 24.07
N ARG A 58 7.17 5.95 23.93
CA ARG A 58 6.79 4.84 24.81
C ARG A 58 7.99 3.92 24.98
N VAL A 59 8.31 3.59 26.23
CA VAL A 59 9.28 2.53 26.53
C VAL A 59 8.60 1.17 26.36
N ILE A 60 9.25 0.28 25.64
CA ILE A 60 8.77 -1.07 25.36
C ILE A 60 9.85 -2.11 25.71
N ASP A 61 9.45 -3.35 25.84
CA ASP A 61 10.37 -4.49 25.98
C ASP A 61 10.56 -5.24 24.66
N GLU A 62 11.34 -6.31 24.71
CA GLU A 62 11.66 -7.14 23.55
C GLU A 62 10.45 -7.87 22.93
N ASN A 63 9.37 -8.10 23.69
CA ASN A 63 8.19 -8.80 23.19
C ASN A 63 7.36 -7.92 22.24
N GLU A 64 7.36 -6.60 22.47
CA GLU A 64 6.64 -5.64 21.63
C GLU A 64 7.48 -5.14 20.44
N LEU A 65 8.80 -5.41 20.46
CA LEU A 65 9.77 -4.85 19.51
C LEU A 65 9.37 -5.12 18.05
N LYS A 66 8.97 -6.36 17.75
CA LYS A 66 8.64 -6.78 16.39
C LYS A 66 7.50 -5.94 15.81
N SER A 67 6.38 -5.85 16.51
CA SER A 67 5.19 -5.11 16.06
C SER A 67 5.45 -3.61 15.89
N TYR A 68 6.31 -3.03 16.74
CA TYR A 68 6.70 -1.62 16.58
C TYR A 68 7.69 -1.40 15.43
N LYS A 69 8.60 -2.34 15.17
CA LYS A 69 9.43 -2.30 13.95
C LYS A 69 8.58 -2.41 12.68
N GLU A 70 7.62 -3.33 12.66
CA GLU A 70 6.67 -3.47 11.54
C GLU A 70 5.85 -2.19 11.34
N SER A 71 5.36 -1.58 12.44
CA SER A 71 4.68 -0.28 12.43
C SER A 71 5.54 0.84 11.82
N ALA A 72 6.84 0.87 12.13
CA ALA A 72 7.76 1.85 11.61
C ALA A 72 8.09 1.64 10.13
N LEU A 73 8.35 0.39 9.73
CA LEU A 73 8.70 0.03 8.36
C LEU A 73 7.54 0.18 7.38
N ILE A 74 6.28 0.08 7.83
CA ILE A 74 5.10 0.35 7.00
C ILE A 74 4.76 1.85 6.93
N CYS A 75 5.40 2.71 7.73
CA CYS A 75 5.16 4.14 7.72
C CYS A 75 5.83 4.76 6.48
N PRO A 76 5.07 5.29 5.50
CA PRO A 76 5.65 5.76 4.23
C PRO A 76 6.55 6.99 4.38
N VAL A 77 6.45 7.67 5.52
CA VAL A 77 7.21 8.90 5.83
C VAL A 77 8.10 8.72 7.05
N TYR A 78 8.20 7.51 7.59
CA TYR A 78 9.03 7.17 8.75
C TYR A 78 8.82 8.12 9.94
N ALA A 79 7.55 8.49 10.19
CA ALA A 79 7.16 9.26 11.37
C ALA A 79 7.29 8.45 12.67
N ILE A 80 7.55 7.15 12.58
CA ILE A 80 7.73 6.22 13.70
C ILE A 80 9.16 5.68 13.61
N ASP A 81 9.89 5.70 14.72
CA ASP A 81 11.19 5.06 14.89
C ASP A 81 11.17 4.19 16.16
N VAL A 82 12.10 3.23 16.22
CA VAL A 82 12.35 2.42 17.40
C VAL A 82 13.82 2.55 17.74
N LEU A 83 14.11 3.08 18.92
CA LEU A 83 15.46 3.36 19.41
C LEU A 83 15.86 2.34 20.46
N ASP A 84 17.13 1.92 20.45
CA ASP A 84 17.74 1.24 21.58
C ASP A 84 17.73 2.18 22.81
N PHE A 85 17.28 1.68 23.96
CA PHE A 85 17.10 2.51 25.16
C PHE A 85 18.42 3.09 25.68
N ASP A 86 19.51 2.31 25.62
CA ASP A 86 20.79 2.71 26.20
C ASP A 86 21.57 3.61 25.24
N THR A 87 21.55 3.29 23.95
CA THR A 87 22.36 4.02 22.96
C THR A 87 21.62 5.13 22.23
N ALA A 88 20.29 5.22 22.37
CA ALA A 88 19.41 6.13 21.64
C ALA A 88 19.56 6.03 20.09
N LYS A 89 20.03 4.89 19.58
CA LYS A 89 20.23 4.66 18.14
C LYS A 89 19.03 3.90 17.58
N SER A 90 18.59 4.27 16.37
CA SER A 90 17.55 3.52 15.66
C SER A 90 17.98 2.07 15.45
N VAL A 91 17.04 1.15 15.64
CA VAL A 91 17.21 -0.30 15.42
C VAL A 91 16.52 -0.79 14.14
N LEU A 92 16.09 0.14 13.27
CA LEU A 92 15.41 -0.17 12.00
C LEU A 92 16.37 -0.46 10.84
N ASN A 93 17.65 -0.06 10.96
CA ASN A 93 18.66 -0.22 9.91
C ASN A 93 18.23 0.31 8.53
N ILE A 94 17.56 1.48 8.52
CA ILE A 94 17.10 2.18 7.33
C ILE A 94 17.74 3.57 7.22
N ASN A 95 17.72 4.15 6.03
CA ASN A 95 18.20 5.52 5.80
C ASN A 95 17.19 6.30 4.94
N PRO A 96 16.07 6.77 5.54
CA PRO A 96 15.10 7.60 4.84
C PRO A 96 15.72 8.87 4.29
N THR A 97 15.31 9.28 3.08
CA THR A 97 15.73 10.56 2.49
C THR A 97 15.31 11.71 3.39
N LYS A 98 16.27 12.55 3.79
CA LYS A 98 15.99 13.75 4.61
C LYS A 98 15.33 14.81 3.74
N GLU A 99 14.50 15.67 4.35
CA GLU A 99 13.73 16.69 3.60
C GLU A 99 14.60 17.54 2.67
N LYS A 100 15.73 18.04 3.18
CA LYS A 100 16.70 18.84 2.43
C LYS A 100 17.35 18.12 1.23
N ASP A 101 17.32 16.79 1.23
CA ASP A 101 17.95 15.97 0.21
C ASP A 101 16.93 15.55 -0.88
N LYS A 102 15.62 15.77 -0.64
CA LYS A 102 14.56 15.42 -1.60
C LYS A 102 14.65 16.18 -2.92
N ASP A 103 15.09 17.45 -2.88
CA ASP A 103 15.24 18.29 -4.07
C ASP A 103 16.40 17.83 -4.98
N ASN A 104 17.31 17.01 -4.47
CA ASN A 104 18.48 16.51 -5.19
C ASN A 104 18.28 15.11 -5.79
N VAL A 105 17.06 14.57 -5.75
CA VAL A 105 16.75 13.24 -6.28
C VAL A 105 16.57 13.31 -7.80
N PRO A 106 17.19 12.42 -8.59
CA PRO A 106 16.99 12.38 -10.04
C PRO A 106 15.52 12.21 -10.43
N VAL A 107 15.04 13.03 -11.36
CA VAL A 107 13.68 12.93 -11.90
C VAL A 107 13.69 12.12 -13.20
N ILE A 108 12.97 11.00 -13.21
CA ILE A 108 12.72 10.22 -14.42
C ILE A 108 11.39 10.68 -15.01
N ARG A 109 11.41 11.20 -16.24
CA ARG A 109 10.19 11.59 -16.97
C ARG A 109 9.61 10.37 -17.68
N ALA A 110 8.32 10.10 -17.45
CA ALA A 110 7.62 9.01 -18.09
C ALA A 110 7.53 9.22 -19.61
N HIS A 111 7.69 8.14 -20.36
CA HIS A 111 7.50 8.07 -21.81
C HIS A 111 6.98 6.67 -22.17
N TYR A 112 6.21 6.57 -23.25
CA TYR A 112 5.73 5.31 -23.79
C TYR A 112 5.43 5.48 -25.29
N ASP A 113 6.06 4.68 -26.14
CA ASP A 113 5.82 4.58 -27.58
C ASP A 113 5.06 3.28 -27.89
N SER A 114 3.74 3.38 -27.99
CA SER A 114 2.87 2.22 -28.19
C SER A 114 3.16 1.44 -29.48
N ARG A 115 3.81 2.03 -30.49
CA ARG A 115 4.14 1.31 -31.73
C ARG A 115 5.38 0.43 -31.60
N LYS A 116 6.24 0.71 -30.62
CA LYS A 116 7.50 0.00 -30.42
C LYS A 116 7.49 -0.87 -29.17
N GLU A 117 6.82 -0.42 -28.12
CA GLU A 117 6.89 -1.04 -26.80
C GLU A 117 5.69 -1.94 -26.51
N TRP A 118 4.57 -1.78 -27.22
CA TRP A 118 3.41 -2.62 -27.01
C TRP A 118 3.67 -4.05 -27.48
N GLN A 119 3.37 -5.00 -26.61
CA GLN A 119 3.41 -6.42 -26.91
C GLN A 119 2.13 -7.08 -26.40
N MET A 120 1.56 -7.96 -27.21
CA MET A 120 0.45 -8.79 -26.78
C MET A 120 0.93 -9.78 -25.72
N ASP A 121 0.13 -10.00 -24.68
CA ASP A 121 0.44 -11.00 -23.68
C ASP A 121 0.31 -12.41 -24.29
N PRO A 122 1.35 -13.27 -24.21
CA PRO A 122 1.31 -14.62 -24.76
C PRO A 122 0.14 -15.48 -24.28
N LYS A 123 -0.41 -15.22 -23.08
CA LYS A 123 -1.53 -16.00 -22.56
C LYS A 123 -2.88 -15.61 -23.17
N GLY A 124 -2.97 -14.46 -23.82
CA GLY A 124 -4.22 -13.95 -24.41
C GLY A 124 -4.66 -12.63 -23.78
N PHE A 125 -5.96 -12.33 -23.85
CA PHE A 125 -6.48 -10.98 -23.62
C PHE A 125 -7.84 -10.97 -22.91
N PHE A 126 -8.27 -9.78 -22.50
CA PHE A 126 -9.53 -9.57 -21.80
C PHE A 126 -10.47 -8.60 -22.55
N THR A 127 -11.77 -8.85 -22.42
CA THR A 127 -12.80 -7.83 -22.67
C THR A 127 -13.57 -7.58 -21.39
N VAL A 128 -13.78 -6.32 -21.02
CA VAL A 128 -14.48 -5.92 -19.81
C VAL A 128 -15.84 -5.31 -20.15
N LYS A 129 -16.86 -5.62 -19.34
CA LYS A 129 -18.18 -4.99 -19.43
C LYS A 129 -18.78 -4.77 -18.05
N ILE A 130 -19.48 -3.65 -17.88
CA ILE A 130 -20.21 -3.32 -16.66
C ILE A 130 -21.70 -3.66 -16.78
N PHE A 131 -22.30 -4.02 -15.65
CA PHE A 131 -23.72 -4.32 -15.49
C PHE A 131 -24.24 -3.54 -14.26
N PRO A 132 -24.56 -2.25 -14.42
CA PRO A 132 -24.91 -1.38 -13.30
C PRO A 132 -26.13 -1.86 -12.50
N GLU A 133 -27.14 -2.43 -13.16
CA GLU A 133 -28.34 -2.99 -12.50
C GLU A 133 -27.99 -4.17 -11.57
N GLU A 134 -26.98 -4.96 -11.94
CA GLU A 134 -26.50 -6.11 -11.17
C GLU A 134 -25.38 -5.72 -10.18
N GLN A 135 -24.90 -4.46 -10.21
CA GLN A 135 -23.68 -4.01 -9.52
C GLN A 135 -22.47 -4.94 -9.78
N MET A 136 -22.33 -5.38 -11.03
CA MET A 136 -21.38 -6.41 -11.44
C MET A 136 -20.50 -5.95 -12.60
N ILE A 137 -19.23 -6.33 -12.57
CA ILE A 137 -18.29 -6.22 -13.68
C ILE A 137 -17.98 -7.64 -14.17
N ARG A 138 -18.00 -7.86 -15.49
CA ARG A 138 -17.60 -9.13 -16.11
C ARG A 138 -16.35 -8.91 -16.95
N ALA A 139 -15.26 -9.59 -16.58
CA ALA A 139 -14.03 -9.67 -17.37
C ALA A 139 -13.96 -11.04 -18.06
N ARG A 140 -14.08 -11.05 -19.39
CA ARG A 140 -13.97 -12.26 -20.20
C ARG A 140 -12.52 -12.46 -20.60
N TYR A 141 -11.98 -13.64 -20.35
CA TYR A 141 -10.62 -14.01 -20.72
C TYR A 141 -10.62 -14.94 -21.94
N TYR A 142 -9.84 -14.56 -22.94
CA TYR A 142 -9.60 -15.33 -24.16
C TYR A 142 -8.17 -15.84 -24.12
N GLY A 143 -7.98 -17.14 -24.33
CA GLY A 143 -6.66 -17.77 -24.31
C GLY A 143 -5.83 -17.45 -25.56
N GLU A 144 -4.64 -18.04 -25.64
CA GLU A 144 -3.73 -17.96 -26.79
C GLU A 144 -4.38 -18.40 -28.12
N ASP A 145 -5.36 -19.30 -28.06
CA ASP A 145 -6.15 -19.77 -29.20
C ASP A 145 -7.35 -18.87 -29.53
N HIS A 146 -7.43 -17.69 -28.90
CA HIS A 146 -8.51 -16.72 -29.00
C HIS A 146 -9.90 -17.25 -28.58
N ALA A 147 -9.96 -18.44 -27.95
CA ALA A 147 -11.21 -18.98 -27.45
C ALA A 147 -11.50 -18.42 -26.04
N LEU A 148 -12.78 -18.11 -25.78
CA LEU A 148 -13.25 -17.72 -24.45
C LEU A 148 -13.02 -18.88 -23.48
N LYS A 149 -12.21 -18.68 -22.44
CA LYS A 149 -11.93 -19.70 -21.43
C LYS A 149 -12.66 -19.46 -20.12
N PHE A 150 -12.69 -18.20 -19.66
CA PHE A 150 -13.28 -17.84 -18.37
C PHE A 150 -14.05 -16.52 -18.47
N VAL A 151 -15.07 -16.40 -17.63
CA VAL A 151 -15.71 -15.12 -17.30
C VAL A 151 -15.52 -14.92 -15.81
N ILE A 152 -14.86 -13.83 -15.44
CA ILE A 152 -14.63 -13.47 -14.05
C ILE A 152 -15.64 -12.38 -13.71
N GLU A 153 -16.47 -12.66 -12.72
CA GLU A 153 -17.49 -11.74 -12.22
C GLU A 153 -17.04 -11.19 -10.86
N GLY A 154 -17.17 -9.89 -10.65
CA GLY A 154 -16.87 -9.26 -9.37
C GLY A 154 -17.55 -7.90 -9.23
N SER A 155 -17.74 -7.48 -7.98
CA SER A 155 -18.40 -6.21 -7.65
C SER A 155 -17.45 -5.01 -7.70
N ASN A 156 -16.14 -5.26 -7.74
CA ASN A 156 -15.09 -4.27 -7.75
C ASN A 156 -13.83 -4.78 -8.48
N SER A 157 -12.96 -3.85 -8.86
CA SER A 157 -11.70 -4.13 -9.58
C SER A 157 -10.76 -5.02 -8.77
N GLU A 158 -10.69 -4.83 -7.45
CA GLU A 158 -9.78 -5.54 -6.55
C GLU A 158 -10.04 -7.05 -6.50
N GLU A 159 -11.31 -7.46 -6.41
CA GLU A 159 -11.69 -8.87 -6.49
C GLU A 159 -11.28 -9.50 -7.82
N ILE A 160 -11.48 -8.77 -8.91
CA ILE A 160 -11.27 -9.29 -10.27
C ILE A 160 -9.78 -9.41 -10.57
N TYR A 161 -8.98 -8.35 -10.38
CA TYR A 161 -7.56 -8.44 -10.70
C TYR A 161 -6.81 -9.42 -9.79
N ASN A 162 -7.21 -9.55 -8.51
CA ASN A 162 -6.60 -10.56 -7.63
C ASN A 162 -6.98 -11.98 -8.06
N THR A 163 -8.17 -12.17 -8.62
CA THR A 163 -8.57 -13.45 -9.23
C THR A 163 -7.75 -13.74 -10.47
N ILE A 164 -7.57 -12.76 -11.37
CA ILE A 164 -6.71 -12.89 -12.57
C ILE A 164 -5.27 -13.28 -12.18
N MET A 165 -4.73 -12.66 -11.13
CA MET A 165 -3.39 -12.96 -10.62
C MET A 165 -3.29 -14.37 -10.02
N ARG A 166 -4.27 -14.76 -9.19
CA ARG A 166 -4.32 -16.08 -8.53
C ARG A 166 -4.43 -17.21 -9.55
N GLU A 167 -5.29 -17.04 -10.55
CA GLU A 167 -5.49 -17.99 -11.65
C GLU A 167 -4.39 -17.89 -12.73
N LYS A 168 -3.42 -16.98 -12.56
CA LYS A 168 -2.27 -16.79 -13.46
C LYS A 168 -2.68 -16.57 -14.91
N LEU A 169 -3.70 -15.75 -15.18
CA LEU A 169 -4.25 -15.55 -16.54
C LEU A 169 -3.50 -14.48 -17.36
N VAL A 170 -2.57 -13.75 -16.74
CA VAL A 170 -1.63 -12.84 -17.40
C VAL A 170 -0.19 -13.35 -17.24
N SER A 171 0.71 -12.92 -18.13
CA SER A 171 2.13 -13.29 -18.07
C SER A 171 3.09 -12.09 -18.14
N THR A 172 2.60 -10.91 -18.53
CA THR A 172 3.40 -9.69 -18.61
C THR A 172 2.95 -8.63 -17.60
N PHE A 173 3.90 -7.87 -17.04
CA PHE A 173 3.58 -6.76 -16.14
C PHE A 173 2.85 -5.62 -16.85
N GLN A 174 3.13 -5.39 -18.14
CA GLN A 174 2.44 -4.39 -18.95
C GLN A 174 0.95 -4.72 -19.10
N HIS A 175 0.62 -5.98 -19.41
CA HIS A 175 -0.78 -6.42 -19.51
C HIS A 175 -1.47 -6.44 -18.15
N ALA A 176 -0.80 -6.87 -17.08
CA ALA A 176 -1.34 -6.79 -15.72
C ALA A 176 -1.70 -5.35 -15.33
N ALA A 177 -0.84 -4.38 -15.64
CA ALA A 177 -1.09 -2.95 -15.40
C ALA A 177 -2.25 -2.41 -16.23
N TYR A 178 -2.32 -2.78 -17.51
CA TYR A 178 -3.43 -2.41 -18.41
C TYR A 178 -4.77 -2.95 -17.91
N VAL A 179 -4.85 -4.24 -17.59
CA VAL A 179 -6.08 -4.87 -17.09
C VAL A 179 -6.53 -4.23 -15.78
N GLY A 180 -5.61 -3.97 -14.84
CA GLY A 180 -5.93 -3.26 -13.60
C GLY A 180 -6.51 -1.86 -13.84
N ASN A 181 -5.97 -1.12 -14.82
CA ASN A 181 -6.49 0.19 -15.22
C ASN A 181 -7.92 0.07 -15.78
N GLU A 182 -8.15 -0.83 -16.74
CA GLU A 182 -9.48 -1.03 -17.33
C GLU A 182 -10.53 -1.49 -16.31
N LEU A 183 -10.17 -2.36 -15.37
CA LEU A 183 -11.06 -2.80 -14.30
C LEU A 183 -11.40 -1.67 -13.33
N MET A 184 -10.43 -0.83 -12.95
CA MET A 184 -10.69 0.34 -12.12
C MET A 184 -11.58 1.36 -12.85
N LYS A 185 -11.34 1.58 -14.14
CA LYS A 185 -12.17 2.43 -15.00
C LYS A 185 -13.61 1.92 -15.07
N ALA A 186 -13.79 0.61 -15.25
CA ALA A 186 -15.08 -0.05 -15.23
C ALA A 186 -15.80 0.11 -13.88
N GLU A 187 -15.10 -0.09 -12.75
CA GLU A 187 -15.66 0.10 -11.41
C GLU A 187 -16.12 1.54 -11.17
N ILE A 188 -15.30 2.52 -11.53
CA ILE A 188 -15.64 3.94 -11.40
C ILE A 188 -16.88 4.25 -12.25
N ALA A 189 -16.90 3.79 -13.51
CA ALA A 189 -18.03 4.02 -14.40
C ALA A 189 -19.33 3.42 -13.85
N MET A 190 -19.27 2.18 -13.37
CA MET A 190 -20.41 1.49 -12.76
C MET A 190 -20.92 2.24 -11.51
N LYS A 191 -20.03 2.61 -10.57
CA LYS A 191 -20.40 3.31 -9.33
C LYS A 191 -20.93 4.73 -9.55
N LYS A 192 -20.47 5.39 -10.61
CA LYS A 192 -20.87 6.76 -10.96
C LYS A 192 -21.94 6.82 -12.04
N ASN A 193 -22.45 5.68 -12.49
CA ASN A 193 -23.42 5.58 -13.58
C ASN A 193 -22.97 6.31 -14.85
N LEU A 194 -21.69 6.15 -15.21
CA LEU A 194 -21.08 6.68 -16.43
C LEU A 194 -21.04 5.60 -17.52
N PRO A 195 -21.04 6.00 -18.81
CA PRO A 195 -20.75 5.05 -19.88
C PRO A 195 -19.32 4.52 -19.73
N TYR A 196 -19.15 3.23 -20.04
CA TYR A 196 -17.85 2.58 -20.11
C TYR A 196 -17.65 1.98 -21.49
N VAL A 197 -16.54 2.35 -22.13
CA VAL A 197 -16.01 1.69 -23.31
C VAL A 197 -14.53 1.41 -23.02
N GLN A 198 -14.11 0.17 -23.27
CA GLN A 198 -12.72 -0.23 -23.09
C GLN A 198 -11.83 0.60 -24.03
N ASP A 199 -10.61 0.95 -23.56
CA ASP A 199 -9.66 1.83 -24.25
C ASP A 199 -10.07 3.31 -24.42
N ASP A 200 -11.35 3.65 -24.25
CA ASP A 200 -11.82 5.04 -24.28
C ASP A 200 -11.70 5.72 -22.90
N PRO A 201 -11.48 7.04 -22.83
CA PRO A 201 -11.52 7.78 -21.58
C PRO A 201 -12.95 7.79 -21.01
N LEU A 202 -13.05 7.91 -19.68
CA LEU A 202 -14.34 8.25 -19.06
C LEU A 202 -14.68 9.73 -19.37
N PRO A 203 -15.98 10.05 -19.51
CA PRO A 203 -16.43 11.42 -19.74
C PRO A 203 -16.20 12.34 -18.52
#